data_AF-A0A256ZK13-F1
#
_entry.id   AF-A0A256ZK13-F1
#
_cell.length_a   1.000
_cell.length_b   1.000
_cell.length_c   1.000
_cell.angle_alpha   90.00
_cell.angle_beta   90.00
_cell.angle_gamma   90.00
#
_symmetry.space_group_name_H-M   'P 1'
#
loop_
_entity.id
_entity.type
_entity.pdbx_description
1 polymer ?
#
loop_
_entity_poly.entity_id
_entity_poly.type
_entity_poly.pdbx_seq_one_letter_code
_entity_poly.pdbx_strand_id
1 'polypeptide(L)' 'MAGTVVIGVRVSPQMKKILERLAEARGEQLSDLVRRAIKRELARAGLLDPEEAKLLEIRL' A
#
# COMPACT_ATOMS: atom_id res chain seq x y z
N MET A 1 -20.30 9.30 -4.44
CA MET A 1 -20.18 7.97 -3.81
C MET A 1 -18.76 7.49 -4.03
N ALA A 2 -17.94 7.40 -2.99
CA ALA A 2 -16.58 6.86 -3.14
C ALA A 2 -16.68 5.34 -3.24
N GLY A 3 -16.75 4.81 -4.46
CA GLY A 3 -16.71 3.38 -4.70
C GLY A 3 -15.29 2.84 -4.59
N THR A 4 -15.15 1.58 -4.17
CA THR A 4 -13.87 0.86 -4.24
C THR A 4 -13.77 0.14 -5.58
N VAL A 5 -12.63 0.29 -6.27
CA VAL A 5 -12.30 -0.45 -7.50
C VAL A 5 -11.23 -1.51 -7.19
N VAL A 6 -11.36 -2.70 -7.77
CA VAL A 6 -10.40 -3.80 -7.59
C VAL A 6 -9.29 -3.71 -8.63
N ILE A 7 -8.03 -3.73 -8.17
CA ILE A 7 -6.85 -3.89 -9.02
C ILE A 7 -6.28 -5.30 -8.77
N GLY A 8 -6.26 -6.14 -9.80
CA GLY A 8 -5.70 -7.50 -9.74
C GLY A 8 -4.34 -7.56 -10.42
N VAL A 9 -3.32 -8.08 -9.72
CA VAL A 9 -1.96 -8.24 -10.26
C VAL A 9 -1.46 -9.65 -9.96
N ARG A 10 -0.77 -10.27 -10.92
CA ARG A 10 -0.09 -11.56 -10.71
C ARG A 10 1.25 -11.33 -10.01
N VAL A 11 1.49 -12.09 -8.95
CA VAL A 11 2.75 -12.08 -8.19
C VAL A 11 3.28 -13.51 -8.05
N SER A 12 4.56 -13.66 -7.75
CA SER A 12 5.11 -14.97 -7.45
C SER A 12 4.50 -15.53 -6.14
N PRO A 13 4.39 -16.87 -6.00
CA PRO A 13 3.92 -17.47 -4.74
C PRO A 13 4.76 -17.07 -3.53
N GLN A 14 6.08 -16.90 -3.73
CA GLN A 14 6.99 -16.46 -2.67
C GLN A 14 6.70 -15.03 -2.22
N MET A 15 6.43 -14.11 -3.16
CA MET A 15 6.05 -12.73 -2.83
C MET A 15 4.77 -12.71 -1.98
N LYS A 16 3.74 -13.45 -2.40
CA LYS A 16 2.48 -13.55 -1.64
C LYS A 16 2.72 -14.01 -0.20
N LYS A 17 3.50 -15.08 -0.02
CA LYS A 17 3.85 -15.61 1.32
C LYS A 17 4.57 -14.58 2.18
N ILE A 18 5.50 -13.81 1.61
CA ILE A 18 6.24 -12.78 2.34
C ILE A 18 5.29 -11.65 2.77
N LEU A 19 4.40 -11.21 1.87
CA LEU A 19 3.42 -10.16 2.18
C LEU A 19 2.43 -10.59 3.27
N GLU A 20 1.94 -11.83 3.20
CA GLU A 20 1.04 -12.41 4.22
C GLU A 20 1.72 -12.47 5.59
N ARG A 21 2.96 -12.98 5.65
CA ARG A 21 3.74 -13.02 6.90
C ARG A 21 3.99 -11.63 7.48
N LEU A 22 4.25 -10.64 6.63
CA LEU A 22 4.48 -9.26 7.06
C LEU A 22 3.19 -8.64 7.61
N ALA A 23 2.06 -8.87 6.95
CA ALA A 23 0.76 -8.38 7.39
C ALA A 23 0.36 -9.00 8.74
N GLU A 24 0.56 -10.32 8.90
CA GLU A 24 0.30 -11.05 10.14
C GLU A 24 1.19 -10.55 11.29
N ALA A 25 2.50 -10.42 11.06
CA ALA A 25 3.44 -9.93 12.07
C ALA A 25 3.13 -8.50 12.56
N ARG A 26 2.40 -7.71 11.75
CA ARG A 26 1.97 -6.34 12.08
C ARG A 26 0.53 -6.26 12.58
N GLY A 27 -0.20 -7.37 12.60
CA GLY A 27 -1.63 -7.39 12.95
C GLY A 27 -2.50 -6.56 11.99
N GLU A 28 -2.10 -6.42 10.72
CA GLU A 28 -2.81 -5.61 9.72
C GLU A 28 -3.37 -6.47 8.58
N GLN A 29 -4.38 -5.98 7.86
CA GLN A 29 -4.85 -6.70 6.67
C GLN A 29 -3.85 -6.54 5.51
N LEU A 30 -3.71 -7.60 4.71
CA LEU A 30 -2.87 -7.59 3.51
C LEU A 30 -3.24 -6.44 2.55
N SER A 31 -4.54 -6.13 2.42
CA SER A 31 -4.99 -5.04 1.55
C SER A 31 -4.57 -3.65 2.07
N ASP A 32 -4.51 -3.44 3.38
CA ASP A 32 -4.02 -2.19 3.99
C ASP A 32 -2.52 -2.05 3.79
N LEU A 33 -1.76 -3.13 3.97
CA LEU A 33 -0.33 -3.18 3.66
C LEU A 33 -0.07 -2.76 2.21
N VAL A 34 -0.75 -3.39 1.25
CA VAL A 34 -0.58 -3.11 -0.18
C VAL A 34 -1.02 -1.68 -0.52
N ARG A 35 -2.18 -1.23 -0.03
CA ARG A 35 -2.66 0.15 -0.24
C ARG A 35 -1.65 1.18 0.26
N ARG A 36 -1.08 0.97 1.45
CA ARG A 36 -0.05 1.87 2.01
C ARG A 36 1.24 1.85 1.20
N ALA A 37 1.67 0.68 0.72
CA ALA A 37 2.83 0.58 -0.15
C ALA A 37 2.64 1.35 -1.46
N ILE A 38 1.47 1.20 -2.10
CA ILE A 38 1.09 1.93 -3.32
C ILE A 38 1.06 3.44 -3.04
N LYS A 39 0.39 3.88 -1.96
CA LYS A 39 0.33 5.30 -1.59
C LYS A 39 1.72 5.90 -1.39
N ARG A 40 2.65 5.16 -0.77
CA ARG A 40 4.04 5.62 -0.60
C ARG A 40 4.76 5.80 -1.93
N GLU A 41 4.55 4.88 -2.87
CA GLU A 41 5.14 4.99 -4.21
C GLU A 41 4.55 6.18 -4.98
N LEU A 42 3.24 6.39 -4.92
CA LEU A 42 2.58 7.54 -5.54
C LEU A 42 3.04 8.87 -4.93
N ALA A 43 3.17 8.96 -3.61
CA ALA A 43 3.71 10.16 -2.95
C ALA A 43 5.15 10.45 -3.38
N ARG A 44 6.02 9.42 -3.46
CA ARG A 44 7.39 9.57 -3.95
C ARG A 44 7.45 10.05 -5.40
N ALA A 45 6.50 9.63 -6.23
CA ALA A 45 6.35 10.08 -7.60
C ALA A 45 5.70 11.48 -7.73
N GLY A 46 5.31 12.12 -6.62
CA GLY A 46 4.61 13.41 -6.63
C GLY A 46 3.17 13.34 -7.17
N LEU A 47 2.57 12.14 -7.15
CA LEU A 47 1.24 11.86 -7.69
C LEU A 47 0.12 11.87 -6.65
N LEU A 48 0.45 12.09 -5.37
CA LEU A 48 -0.53 12.34 -4.31
C LEU A 48 -0.56 13.83 -3.97
N ASP A 49 -1.72 14.29 -3.52
CA ASP A 49 -1.85 15.63 -2.98
C ASP A 49 -0.87 15.84 -1.80
N PRO A 50 -0.21 17.00 -1.68
CA PRO A 50 0.74 17.27 -0.60
C PRO A 50 0.19 17.03 0.82
N GLU A 51 -1.11 17.28 1.05
CA GLU A 51 -1.73 17.04 2.36
C GLU A 51 -1.92 15.53 2.63
N GLU A 52 -2.25 14.74 1.61
CA GLU A 52 -2.33 13.28 1.73
C GLU A 52 -0.95 12.63 1.91
N ALA A 53 0.08 13.19 1.25
CA ALA A 53 1.45 12.72 1.38
C ALA A 53 2.01 12.95 2.80
N LYS A 54 1.63 14.07 3.44
CA LYS A 54 2.05 14.43 4.81
C LYS A 54 1.55 13.43 5.86
N LEU A 55 0.34 12.88 5.66
CA LEU A 55 -0.25 11.85 6.53
C LEU A 55 0.46 10.50 6.45
N LEU A 56 1.28 10.26 5.41
CA LEU A 56 2.00 9.00 5.22
C LEU A 56 3.38 8.98 5.91
N GLU A 57 3.73 10.05 6.65
CA GLU A 57 5.03 10.25 7.35
C GLU A 57 6.25 10.00 6.45
N ILE A 58 6.13 10.28 5.16
CA ILE A 58 7.27 10.19 4.25
C ILE A 58 8.12 11.44 4.47
N ARG A 59 9.17 11.32 5.28
CA ARG A 59 10.24 12.32 5.31
C ARG A 59 10.86 12.40 3.92
N LEU A 60 10.72 13.57 3.28
CA LEU A 60 11.49 14.02 2.12
C LEU A 60 12.98 14.03 2.46
#